data_AF-A0A3D2L213-F1
#
_entry.id   AF-A0A3D2L213-F1
#
_cell.length_a   1.000
_cell.length_b   1.000
_cell.length_c   1.000
_cell.angle_alpha   90.00
_cell.angle_beta   90.00
_cell.angle_gamma   90.00
#
_symmetry.space_group_name_H-M   'P 1'
#
loop_
_entity.id
_entity.type
_entity.pdbx_description
1 polymer ?
#
loop_
_entity_poly.entity_id
_entity_poly.type
_entity_poly.pdbx_seq_one_letter_code
_entity_poly.pdbx_strand_id
1 'polypeptide(L)'
;MPDTRAPINYAAEGWTVKSLPELAEALQTGEVSAEALTQAYLDRIELVDRSGPTLQAVLTLNPDALEAARALDAKRDAGEPLGALHGLPILLKDNIETADNMPTTAGALALKDNVTGRDSPLVAGLRA
;
A
#
# COMPACT_ATOMS: atom_id res chain seq x y z
N MET A 1 -11.65 8.94 37.61
CA MET A 1 -10.45 9.67 37.13
C MET A 1 -10.78 10.19 35.73
N PRO A 2 -10.68 11.48 35.43
CA PRO A 2 -10.78 11.94 34.06
C PRO A 2 -9.59 11.40 33.26
N ASP A 3 -9.84 10.86 32.08
CA ASP A 3 -8.80 10.41 31.15
C ASP A 3 -7.98 11.63 30.70
N THR A 4 -6.71 11.68 31.10
CA THR A 4 -5.80 12.81 30.86
C THR A 4 -4.97 12.66 29.58
N ARG A 5 -5.30 11.72 28.70
CA ARG A 5 -4.58 11.59 27.42
C ARG A 5 -4.98 12.73 26.50
N ALA A 6 -4.00 13.47 26.00
CA ALA A 6 -4.22 14.41 24.92
C ALA A 6 -4.89 13.67 23.73
N PRO A 7 -5.87 14.28 23.05
CA PRO A 7 -6.53 13.64 21.92
C PRO A 7 -5.49 13.26 20.87
N ILE A 8 -5.54 12.02 20.40
CA ILE A 8 -4.65 11.53 19.33
C ILE A 8 -4.97 12.31 18.06
N ASN A 9 -3.95 12.89 17.44
CA ASN A 9 -4.06 13.52 16.13
C ASN A 9 -3.92 12.45 15.03
N TYR A 10 -4.96 12.25 14.22
CA TYR A 10 -4.97 11.30 13.10
C TYR A 10 -4.65 11.94 11.74
N ALA A 11 -4.23 13.21 11.72
CA ALA A 11 -3.77 13.86 10.50
C ALA A 11 -2.66 13.03 9.83
N ALA A 12 -2.61 13.06 8.50
CA ALA A 12 -1.48 12.50 7.78
C ALA A 12 -0.24 13.38 8.03
N GLU A 13 0.93 12.75 8.08
CA GLU A 13 2.21 13.42 8.30
C GLU A 13 3.31 12.79 7.42
N GLY A 14 4.47 13.44 7.34
CA GLY A 14 5.64 12.91 6.62
C GLY A 14 5.37 12.64 5.14
N TRP A 15 5.67 11.43 4.68
CA TRP A 15 5.44 11.03 3.28
C TRP A 15 3.96 10.86 2.93
N THR A 16 3.11 10.54 3.92
CA THR A 16 1.69 10.24 3.68
C THR A 16 0.83 11.45 3.33
N VAL A 17 1.37 12.68 3.42
CA VAL A 17 0.70 13.92 2.99
C VAL A 17 1.10 14.37 1.58
N LYS A 18 2.13 13.75 0.99
CA LYS A 18 2.71 14.19 -0.27
C LYS A 18 1.80 13.81 -1.45
N SER A 19 1.85 14.62 -2.50
CA SER A 19 1.18 14.34 -3.75
C SER A 19 1.89 13.21 -4.52
N LEU A 20 1.17 12.60 -5.47
CA LEU A 20 1.74 11.53 -6.29
C LEU A 20 3.01 11.96 -7.04
N PRO A 21 3.09 13.15 -7.68
CA PRO A 21 4.33 13.59 -8.33
C PRO A 21 5.51 13.73 -7.35
N GLU A 22 5.28 14.28 -6.16
CA GLU A 22 6.33 14.41 -5.12
C GLU A 22 6.82 13.04 -4.67
N LEU A 23 5.92 12.07 -4.46
CA LEU A 23 6.29 10.71 -4.08
C LEU A 23 7.05 9.99 -5.20
N ALA A 24 6.61 10.13 -6.45
CA ALA A 24 7.27 9.52 -7.60
C ALA A 24 8.69 10.06 -7.77
N GLU A 25 8.89 11.38 -7.63
CA GLU A 25 10.22 12.00 -7.67
C GLU A 25 11.10 11.52 -6.51
N ALA A 26 10.57 11.49 -5.28
CA ALA A 26 11.32 11.02 -4.11
C ALA A 26 11.74 9.54 -4.22
N LEU A 27 10.89 8.68 -4.79
CA LEU A 27 11.22 7.27 -5.05
C LEU A 27 12.27 7.11 -6.15
N GLN A 28 12.16 7.89 -7.23
CA GLN A 28 13.10 7.86 -8.36
C GLN A 28 14.50 8.34 -7.96
N THR A 29 14.56 9.39 -7.14
CA THR A 29 15.83 9.95 -6.63
C THR A 29 16.40 9.18 -5.44
N GLY A 30 15.61 8.29 -4.83
CA GLY A 30 16.00 7.54 -3.63
C GLY A 30 15.94 8.35 -2.33
N GLU A 31 15.29 9.53 -2.34
CA GLU A 31 15.02 10.29 -1.11
C GLU A 31 14.15 9.50 -0.12
N VAL A 32 13.27 8.64 -0.65
CA VAL A 32 12.56 7.61 0.12
C VAL A 32 12.64 6.28 -0.62
N SER A 33 12.79 5.18 0.11
CA SER A 33 12.70 3.83 -0.47
C SER A 33 11.23 3.41 -0.60
N ALA A 34 10.94 2.53 -1.56
CA ALA A 34 9.62 1.91 -1.70
C ALA A 34 9.24 1.15 -0.43
N GLU A 35 10.20 0.48 0.22
CA GLU A 35 9.99 -0.19 1.51
C GLU A 35 9.57 0.80 2.60
N ALA A 36 10.29 1.91 2.76
CA ALA A 36 10.00 2.91 3.79
C ALA A 36 8.65 3.59 3.56
N LEU A 37 8.33 3.91 2.30
CA LEU A 37 7.03 4.49 1.95
C LEU A 37 5.88 3.51 2.20
N THR A 38 6.06 2.24 1.83
CA THR A 38 5.07 1.18 2.08
C THR A 38 4.85 0.98 3.58
N GLN A 39 5.92 0.94 4.37
CA GLN A 39 5.84 0.84 5.83
C GLN A 39 5.07 2.03 6.42
N ALA A 40 5.33 3.26 5.96
CA ALA A 40 4.62 4.44 6.44
C ALA A 40 3.09 4.36 6.21
N TYR A 41 2.65 3.78 5.09
CA TYR A 41 1.24 3.53 4.86
C TYR A 41 0.68 2.37 5.69
N LEU A 42 1.43 1.28 5.88
CA LEU A 42 1.02 0.17 6.75
C LEU A 42 0.84 0.64 8.20
N ASP A 43 1.76 1.43 8.73
CA ASP A 43 1.69 2.02 10.07
C ASP A 43 0.45 2.92 10.20
N ARG A 44 0.15 3.70 9.16
CA ARG A 44 -1.04 4.54 9.15
C ARG A 44 -2.33 3.73 9.08
N ILE A 45 -2.35 2.64 8.30
CA ILE A 45 -3.48 1.71 8.26
C ILE A 45 -3.70 1.09 9.65
N GLU A 46 -2.65 0.65 10.32
CA GLU A 46 -2.76 0.13 11.69
C GLU A 46 -3.34 1.19 12.65
N LEU A 47 -2.76 2.40 12.65
CA LEU A 47 -3.18 3.47 13.54
C LEU A 47 -4.62 3.94 13.29
N VAL A 48 -5.02 4.11 12.04
CA VAL A 48 -6.28 4.78 11.69
C VAL A 48 -7.38 3.78 11.33
N ASP A 49 -7.06 2.74 10.57
CA ASP A 49 -8.03 1.78 10.05
C ASP A 49 -8.36 0.67 11.06
N ARG A 50 -7.37 0.23 11.85
CA ARG A 50 -7.48 -0.94 12.76
C ARG A 50 -7.67 -0.56 14.22
N SER A 51 -6.78 0.27 14.75
CA SER A 51 -6.67 0.49 16.20
C SER A 51 -7.30 1.79 16.71
N GLY A 52 -7.32 2.84 15.89
CA GLY A 52 -7.85 4.16 16.25
C GLY A 52 -9.35 4.30 16.00
N PRO A 53 -9.80 5.19 15.09
CA PRO A 53 -11.22 5.38 14.79
C PRO A 53 -11.87 4.19 14.07
N THR A 54 -11.11 3.16 13.72
CA THR A 54 -11.59 1.91 13.09
C THR A 54 -12.37 2.17 11.81
N LEU A 55 -11.74 2.85 10.84
CA LEU A 55 -12.42 3.22 9.59
C LEU A 55 -12.87 2.02 8.75
N GLN A 56 -12.20 0.86 8.90
CA GLN A 56 -12.50 -0.37 8.15
C GLN A 56 -12.51 -0.16 6.62
N ALA A 57 -11.65 0.74 6.13
CA ALA A 57 -11.47 1.05 4.72
C ALA A 57 -10.62 0.02 3.98
N VAL A 58 -9.73 -0.71 4.67
CA VAL A 58 -8.86 -1.72 4.07
C VAL A 58 -9.33 -3.12 4.46
N LEU A 59 -9.80 -3.91 3.49
CA LEU A 59 -10.28 -5.27 3.76
C LEU A 59 -9.12 -6.24 4.03
N THR A 60 -8.17 -6.27 3.10
CA THR A 60 -7.02 -7.20 3.11
C THR A 60 -5.75 -6.42 2.78
N LEU A 61 -4.64 -6.80 3.42
CA LEU A 61 -3.30 -6.32 3.08
C LEU A 61 -2.55 -7.41 2.33
N ASN A 62 -1.72 -7.02 1.35
CA ASN A 62 -0.82 -7.95 0.68
C ASN A 62 0.27 -8.39 1.69
N PRO A 63 0.37 -9.69 2.04
CA PRO A 63 1.38 -10.17 2.99
C PRO A 63 2.80 -9.94 2.49
N ASP A 64 2.98 -9.83 1.17
CA ASP A 64 4.28 -9.71 0.50
C ASP A 64 4.60 -8.25 0.14
N ALA A 65 3.80 -7.27 0.58
CA ALA A 65 3.94 -5.85 0.18
C ALA A 65 5.34 -5.28 0.42
N LEU A 66 5.92 -5.55 1.60
CA LEU A 66 7.27 -5.07 1.94
C LEU A 66 8.35 -5.82 1.16
N GLU A 67 8.15 -7.10 0.85
CA GLU A 67 9.09 -7.86 0.01
C GLU A 67 9.10 -7.33 -1.42
N ALA A 68 7.91 -7.11 -2.00
CA ALA A 68 7.76 -6.51 -3.32
C ALA A 68 8.39 -5.10 -3.36
N ALA A 69 8.20 -4.30 -2.33
CA ALA A 69 8.80 -2.97 -2.22
C ALA A 69 10.34 -3.02 -2.20
N ARG A 70 10.93 -3.92 -1.39
CA ARG A 70 12.40 -4.14 -1.39
C ARG A 70 12.93 -4.59 -2.74
N ALA A 71 12.21 -5.43 -3.46
CA ALA A 71 12.60 -5.85 -4.80
C ALA A 71 12.60 -4.68 -5.80
N LEU A 72 11.66 -3.74 -5.67
CA LEU A 72 11.62 -2.52 -6.49
C LEU A 72 12.77 -1.56 -6.13
N ASP A 73 13.12 -1.43 -4.85
CA ASP A 73 14.29 -0.66 -4.42
C ASP A 73 15.59 -1.23 -5.02
N ALA A 74 15.77 -2.56 -4.99
CA ALA A 74 16.93 -3.22 -5.57
C ALA A 74 17.07 -2.98 -7.09
N LYS A 75 15.94 -2.94 -7.83
CA LYS A 75 15.94 -2.60 -9.26
C LYS A 75 16.40 -1.16 -9.52
N ARG A 76 15.94 -0.20 -8.71
CA ARG A 76 16.40 1.20 -8.77
C ARG A 76 17.91 1.26 -8.56
N ASP A 77 18.41 0.59 -7.52
CA ASP A 77 19.83 0.63 -7.15
C ASP A 77 20.72 -0.06 -8.21
N ALA A 78 20.17 -1.05 -8.94
CA ALA A 78 20.81 -1.68 -10.09
C ALA A 78 20.81 -0.79 -11.36
N GLY A 79 20.14 0.36 -11.34
CA GLY A 79 20.02 1.25 -12.50
C GLY A 79 19.12 0.72 -13.61
N GLU A 80 18.19 -0.18 -13.29
CA GLU A 80 17.20 -0.66 -14.26
C GLU A 80 16.27 0.49 -14.71
N PRO A 81 15.72 0.45 -15.93
CA PRO A 81 14.70 1.41 -16.36
C PRO A 81 13.49 1.39 -15.42
N LEU A 82 13.10 2.56 -14.92
CA LEU A 82 11.99 2.70 -13.97
C LEU A 82 10.74 3.24 -14.67
N GLY A 83 9.61 2.59 -14.41
CA GLY A 83 8.30 3.09 -14.82
C GLY A 83 7.88 4.33 -14.01
N ALA A 84 6.90 5.08 -14.53
CA ALA A 84 6.41 6.30 -13.87
C ALA A 84 5.80 6.06 -12.47
N LEU A 85 5.37 4.83 -12.19
CA LEU A 85 4.79 4.43 -10.90
C LEU A 85 5.71 3.51 -10.07
N HIS A 86 6.99 3.40 -10.45
CA HIS A 86 7.94 2.50 -9.78
C HIS A 86 8.01 2.77 -8.27
N GLY A 87 7.75 1.74 -7.46
CA GLY A 87 7.83 1.82 -6.00
C GLY A 87 6.62 2.45 -5.29
N LEU A 88 5.61 2.94 -6.01
CA LEU A 88 4.41 3.52 -5.38
C LEU A 88 3.48 2.43 -4.83
N PRO A 89 3.11 2.46 -3.54
CA PRO A 89 2.08 1.58 -2.99
C PRO A 89 0.69 2.02 -3.43
N ILE A 90 -0.12 1.08 -3.93
CA ILE A 90 -1.47 1.34 -4.45
C ILE A 90 -2.46 0.36 -3.80
N LEU A 91 -3.57 0.89 -3.28
CA LEU A 91 -4.70 0.07 -2.85
C LEU A 91 -5.64 -0.22 -4.03
N LEU A 92 -6.18 -1.43 -4.03
CA LEU A 92 -7.16 -1.88 -5.01
C LEU A 92 -8.50 -2.09 -4.33
N LYS A 93 -9.59 -1.82 -5.05
CA LYS A 93 -10.92 -2.21 -4.60
C LYS A 93 -11.03 -3.74 -4.62
N ASP A 94 -11.66 -4.32 -3.60
CA ASP A 94 -11.77 -5.78 -3.40
C ASP A 94 -12.60 -6.54 -4.48
N ASN A 95 -13.00 -5.87 -5.55
CA ASN A 95 -13.58 -6.48 -6.76
C ASN A 95 -12.59 -6.50 -7.94
N ILE A 96 -11.31 -6.18 -7.71
CA ILE A 96 -10.23 -6.17 -8.68
C ILE A 96 -9.29 -7.35 -8.36
N GLU A 97 -9.08 -8.22 -9.35
CA GLU A 97 -8.24 -9.41 -9.22
C GLU A 97 -6.74 -9.06 -9.22
N THR A 98 -5.98 -9.76 -8.38
CA THR A 98 -4.52 -9.74 -8.30
C THR A 98 -3.96 -11.16 -8.32
N ALA A 99 -2.75 -11.33 -8.88
CA ALA A 99 -2.00 -12.58 -8.80
C ALA A 99 -1.37 -12.83 -7.41
N ASP A 100 -1.42 -11.85 -6.51
CA ASP A 100 -0.95 -11.98 -5.13
C ASP A 100 -1.75 -13.03 -4.34
N ASN A 101 -1.20 -13.47 -3.20
CA ASN A 101 -1.89 -14.36 -2.26
C ASN A 101 -2.95 -13.61 -1.42
N MET A 102 -3.89 -12.96 -2.10
CA MET A 102 -5.01 -12.23 -1.53
C MET A 102 -6.32 -12.67 -2.19
N PRO A 103 -7.41 -12.86 -1.43
CA PRO A 103 -8.71 -13.15 -2.01
C PRO A 103 -9.33 -11.88 -2.64
N THR A 104 -10.07 -12.06 -3.73
CA THR A 104 -10.94 -11.02 -4.32
C THR A 104 -12.38 -11.36 -3.95
N THR A 105 -12.93 -10.67 -2.94
CA THR A 105 -14.20 -11.09 -2.33
C THR A 105 -15.42 -10.29 -2.79
N ALA A 106 -15.20 -9.14 -3.42
CA ALA A 106 -16.23 -8.12 -3.68
C ALA A 106 -17.05 -7.77 -2.41
N GLY A 107 -16.45 -7.90 -1.21
CA GLY A 107 -17.11 -7.75 0.09
C GLY A 107 -18.08 -8.88 0.47
N ALA A 108 -18.11 -10.00 -0.25
CA ALA A 108 -19.05 -11.10 -0.02
C ALA A 108 -18.38 -12.30 0.65
N LEU A 109 -18.98 -12.78 1.76
CA LEU A 109 -18.50 -13.98 2.47
C LEU A 109 -18.47 -15.24 1.59
N ALA A 110 -19.35 -15.31 0.59
CA ALA A 110 -19.37 -16.41 -0.39
C ALA A 110 -18.07 -16.49 -1.22
N LEU A 111 -17.31 -15.41 -1.29
CA LEU A 111 -16.08 -15.27 -2.06
C LEU A 111 -14.84 -15.06 -1.17
N LYS A 112 -14.95 -15.29 0.15
CA LYS A 112 -13.86 -15.02 1.11
C LYS A 112 -12.55 -15.78 0.79
N ASP A 113 -12.66 -16.93 0.15
CA ASP A 113 -11.53 -17.80 -0.22
C ASP A 113 -11.27 -17.77 -1.75
N ASN A 114 -11.81 -16.78 -2.48
CA ASN A 114 -11.68 -16.66 -3.93
C ASN A 114 -10.32 -16.04 -4.31
N VAL A 115 -9.30 -16.89 -4.41
CA VAL A 115 -7.95 -16.52 -4.90
C VAL A 115 -7.85 -16.91 -6.38
N THR A 116 -7.69 -15.93 -7.26
CA THR A 116 -7.82 -16.13 -8.72
C THR A 116 -6.50 -16.48 -9.40
N GLY A 117 -5.36 -16.20 -8.75
CA GLY A 117 -4.01 -16.50 -9.27
C GLY A 117 -3.64 -15.73 -10.53
N ARG A 118 -4.31 -14.59 -10.79
CA ARG A 118 -4.09 -13.76 -11.97
C ARG A 118 -4.31 -12.29 -11.67
N ASP A 119 -3.55 -11.45 -12.35
CA ASP A 119 -3.82 -10.02 -12.39
C ASP A 119 -4.96 -9.71 -13.35
N SER A 120 -5.83 -8.78 -12.97
CA SER A 120 -6.68 -8.09 -13.94
C SER A 120 -5.83 -7.25 -14.91
N PRO A 121 -6.32 -6.89 -16.12
CA PRO A 121 -5.56 -6.05 -17.06
C PRO A 121 -5.09 -4.71 -16.48
N LEU A 122 -5.88 -4.13 -15.55
CA LEU A 122 -5.50 -2.93 -14.82
C LEU A 122 -4.28 -3.17 -13.94
N VAL A 123 -4.30 -4.24 -13.13
CA VAL A 123 -3.20 -4.56 -12.21
C VAL A 123 -1.95 -4.93 -12.99
N ALA A 124 -2.08 -5.69 -14.07
CA ALA A 124 -0.96 -5.99 -14.97
C ALA A 124 -0.34 -4.71 -15.54
N GLY A 125 -1.15 -3.70 -15.91
CA GLY A 125 -0.67 -2.40 -16.36
C GLY A 125 0.00 -1.57 -15.27
N LEU A 126 -0.44 -1.67 -14.01
CA LEU A 126 0.20 -0.99 -12.88
C LEU A 126 1.57 -1.58 -12.53
N ARG A 127 1.77 -2.89 -12.80
CA ARG A 127 3.02 -3.62 -12.51
C ARG A 127 4.06 -3.58 -13.64
N ALA A 128 3.66 -3.13 -14.83
CA ALA A 128 4.47 -3.14 -16.04
C ALA A 128 5.66 -2.17 -16.02
#